data_AF-A0A934IEM2-F1
#
_entry.id   AF-A0A934IEM2-F1
#
_cell.length_a   1.000
_cell.length_b   1.000
_cell.length_c   1.000
_cell.angle_alpha   90.00
_cell.angle_beta   90.00
_cell.angle_gamma   90.00
#
_symmetry.space_group_name_H-M   'P 1'
#
loop_
_entity.id
_entity.type
_entity.pdbx_description
1 polymer ?
#
loop_
_entity_poly.entity_id
_entity_poly.type
_entity_poly.pdbx_seq_one_letter_code
_entity_poly.pdbx_strand_id
1 'polypeptide(L)'
;MRMLLPICLLVSMPALAAAPGAVERLLAENQCRDCDLADADLSGADLRDAYLTYAVFDGADLSGADMRDTFMPFVRFRNADMRCIAFDRANARGSDLSGANLVGASMVEVALPKATLSGADLGGADLTGAFLMGANLRDASLVDAVLRGADLTGAVLSGADLSGADLTDAILQAAGLSGAVFCKTVMPDGAMRDDGCP
;
A
#
# COMPACT_ATOMS: atom_id res chain seq x y z
N MET A 1 -4.17 12.59 28.81
CA MET A 1 -3.87 12.40 27.38
C MET A 1 -3.24 11.02 27.25
N ARG A 2 -4.06 9.99 26.96
CA ARG A 2 -3.57 8.63 26.70
C ARG A 2 -3.17 8.59 25.24
N MET A 3 -1.87 8.60 24.99
CA MET A 3 -1.32 8.36 23.66
C MET A 3 -1.60 6.89 23.34
N LEU A 4 -2.53 6.62 22.43
CA LEU A 4 -2.70 5.31 21.82
C LEU A 4 -1.45 5.09 20.97
N LEU A 5 -0.50 4.29 21.46
CA LEU A 5 0.57 3.76 20.61
C LEU A 5 -0.04 2.72 19.66
N PRO A 6 0.30 2.71 18.37
CA PRO A 6 -0.08 1.61 17.49
C PRO A 6 0.63 0.33 17.95
N ILE A 7 -0.13 -0.76 18.00
CA ILE A 7 0.32 -2.07 18.45
C ILE A 7 1.11 -2.71 17.29
N CYS A 8 2.35 -2.27 17.11
CA CYS A 8 3.35 -2.92 16.24
C CYS A 8 4.57 -3.23 17.09
N LEU A 9 4.44 -4.26 17.94
CA LEU A 9 5.58 -4.80 18.68
C LEU A 9 6.45 -5.62 17.72
N LEU A 10 7.57 -5.02 17.33
CA LEU A 10 8.67 -5.60 16.56
C LEU A 10 9.29 -6.77 17.34
N VAL A 11 9.29 -7.97 16.73
CA VAL A 11 10.19 -9.05 17.11
C VAL A 11 11.00 -9.36 15.86
N SER A 12 12.24 -8.87 15.78
CA SER A 12 13.11 -9.12 14.63
C SER A 12 13.49 -10.60 14.59
N MET A 13 12.88 -11.39 13.72
CA MET A 13 13.38 -12.71 13.35
C MET A 13 14.38 -12.57 12.19
N PRO A 14 15.41 -13.44 12.11
CA PRO A 14 16.35 -13.39 11.01
C PRO A 14 15.66 -13.76 9.70
N ALA A 15 15.73 -12.82 8.76
CA ALA A 15 15.17 -12.90 7.43
C ALA A 15 15.52 -14.18 6.68
N LEU A 16 14.52 -15.02 6.37
CA LEU A 16 14.69 -16.20 5.54
C LEU A 16 14.13 -15.90 4.15
N ALA A 17 14.97 -15.73 3.13
CA ALA A 17 14.55 -15.56 1.73
C ALA A 17 14.77 -16.80 0.87
N ALA A 18 14.03 -16.91 -0.24
CA ALA A 18 14.15 -17.99 -1.23
C ALA A 18 15.53 -18.03 -1.92
N ALA A 19 16.27 -16.91 -1.97
CA ALA A 19 17.63 -16.83 -2.51
C ALA A 19 18.65 -16.54 -1.38
N PRO A 20 19.59 -17.47 -1.08
CA PRO A 20 20.61 -17.25 -0.06
C PRO A 20 21.42 -15.96 -0.34
N GLY A 21 21.55 -15.07 0.65
CA GLY A 21 22.35 -13.84 0.52
C GLY A 21 21.64 -12.66 -0.13
N ALA A 22 20.39 -12.79 -0.60
CA ALA A 22 19.67 -11.67 -1.22
C ALA A 22 19.26 -10.63 -0.17
N VAL A 23 18.73 -11.07 0.97
CA VAL A 23 18.34 -10.17 2.06
C VAL A 23 19.57 -9.50 2.67
N GLU A 24 20.64 -10.26 2.91
CA GLU A 24 21.85 -9.71 3.50
C GLU A 24 22.49 -8.65 2.60
N ARG A 25 22.46 -8.85 1.28
CA ARG A 25 22.92 -7.83 0.32
C ARG A 25 22.02 -6.61 0.31
N LEU A 26 20.69 -6.80 0.29
CA LEU A 26 19.75 -5.69 0.38
C LEU A 26 20.01 -4.85 1.63
N LEU A 27 20.08 -5.49 2.80
CA LEU A 27 20.27 -4.79 4.07
C LEU A 27 21.66 -4.15 4.20
N ALA A 28 22.68 -4.71 3.53
CA ALA A 28 24.03 -4.15 3.55
C ALA A 28 24.23 -3.00 2.55
N GLU A 29 23.61 -3.07 1.38
CA GLU A 29 23.85 -2.15 0.27
C GLU A 29 22.72 -1.14 0.08
N ASN A 30 21.58 -1.35 0.74
CA ASN A 30 20.34 -0.58 0.59
C ASN A 30 19.88 -0.45 -0.88
N GLN A 31 20.21 -1.45 -1.69
CA GLN A 31 19.89 -1.49 -3.11
C GLN A 31 19.85 -2.94 -3.56
N CYS A 32 18.88 -3.24 -4.42
CA CYS A 32 18.66 -4.59 -4.90
C CYS A 32 17.83 -4.51 -6.18
N ARG A 33 18.51 -4.28 -7.30
CA ARG A 33 17.87 -4.24 -8.62
C ARG A 33 17.63 -5.67 -9.11
N ASP A 34 16.44 -5.95 -9.64
CA ASP A 34 16.07 -7.24 -10.26
C ASP A 34 16.21 -8.46 -9.32
N CYS A 35 16.24 -8.25 -7.99
CA CYS A 35 16.48 -9.34 -7.07
C CYS A 35 15.20 -10.09 -6.67
N ASP A 36 15.39 -11.36 -6.34
CA ASP A 36 14.34 -12.24 -5.89
C ASP A 36 14.37 -12.35 -4.36
N LEU A 37 13.37 -11.75 -3.74
CA LEU A 37 13.07 -11.75 -2.31
C LEU A 37 11.67 -12.35 -2.08
N ALA A 38 11.19 -13.19 -3.00
CA ALA A 38 9.95 -13.90 -2.81
C ALA A 38 9.99 -14.73 -1.51
N ASP A 39 8.86 -14.72 -0.79
CA ASP A 39 8.66 -15.38 0.49
C ASP A 39 9.68 -14.99 1.59
N ALA A 40 10.41 -13.89 1.39
CA ALA A 40 11.39 -13.42 2.35
C ALA A 40 10.72 -12.89 3.63
N ASP A 41 11.26 -13.24 4.79
CA ASP A 41 10.95 -12.52 6.03
C ASP A 41 11.77 -11.22 6.08
N LEU A 42 11.09 -10.09 5.97
CA LEU A 42 11.62 -8.73 6.10
C LEU A 42 10.77 -7.95 7.11
N SER A 43 10.12 -8.67 8.04
CA SER A 43 9.27 -8.07 9.05
C SER A 43 10.07 -7.07 9.90
N GLY A 44 9.57 -5.85 10.00
CA GLY A 44 10.25 -4.77 10.72
C GLY A 44 11.59 -4.31 10.14
N ALA A 45 11.96 -4.74 8.92
CA ALA A 45 13.21 -4.35 8.30
C ALA A 45 13.26 -2.83 8.03
N ASP A 46 14.44 -2.23 8.22
CA ASP A 46 14.69 -0.85 7.80
C ASP A 46 15.22 -0.87 6.36
N LEU A 47 14.39 -0.40 5.44
CA LEU A 47 14.63 -0.32 4.01
C LEU A 47 14.45 1.12 3.51
N ARG A 48 14.56 2.12 4.38
CA ARG A 48 14.41 3.53 4.00
C ARG A 48 15.37 3.89 2.89
N ASP A 49 14.92 4.72 1.95
CA ASP A 49 15.73 5.20 0.82
C ASP A 49 16.24 4.08 -0.13
N ALA A 50 15.78 2.83 0.03
CA ALA A 50 16.30 1.71 -0.75
C ALA A 50 15.96 1.82 -2.25
N TYR A 51 16.88 1.35 -3.10
CA TYR A 51 16.70 1.27 -4.54
C TYR A 51 16.36 -0.17 -4.97
N LEU A 52 15.08 -0.43 -5.26
CA LEU A 52 14.53 -1.77 -5.44
C LEU A 52 13.92 -2.00 -6.83
N THR A 53 14.31 -1.22 -7.83
CA THR A 53 13.70 -1.30 -9.17
C THR A 53 13.70 -2.73 -9.72
N TYR A 54 12.53 -3.22 -10.16
CA TYR A 54 12.29 -4.59 -10.65
C TYR A 54 12.48 -5.74 -9.64
N ALA A 55 12.65 -5.46 -8.35
CA ALA A 55 12.70 -6.49 -7.33
C ALA A 55 11.38 -7.29 -7.21
N VAL A 56 11.46 -8.44 -6.57
CA VAL A 56 10.35 -9.38 -6.36
C VAL A 56 10.22 -9.66 -4.88
N PHE A 57 9.06 -9.34 -4.31
CA PHE A 57 8.67 -9.59 -2.92
C PHE A 57 7.34 -10.37 -2.86
N ASP A 58 7.03 -11.14 -3.91
CA ASP A 58 5.81 -11.95 -3.92
C ASP A 58 5.79 -12.88 -2.70
N GLY A 59 4.70 -12.85 -1.93
CA GLY A 59 4.54 -13.64 -0.70
C GLY A 59 5.46 -13.25 0.47
N ALA A 60 6.30 -12.22 0.34
CA ALA A 60 7.22 -11.80 1.40
C ALA A 60 6.45 -11.24 2.61
N ASP A 61 7.03 -11.40 3.80
CA ASP A 61 6.58 -10.72 5.01
C ASP A 61 7.35 -9.40 5.15
N LEU A 62 6.67 -8.28 4.93
CA LEU A 62 7.15 -6.91 5.10
C LEU A 62 6.37 -6.22 6.23
N SER A 63 5.74 -6.99 7.12
CA SER A 63 4.90 -6.44 8.17
C SER A 63 5.70 -5.52 9.10
N GLY A 64 5.23 -4.30 9.28
CA GLY A 64 5.92 -3.27 10.07
C GLY A 64 7.26 -2.80 9.52
N ALA A 65 7.65 -3.18 8.30
CA ALA A 65 8.89 -2.70 7.69
C ALA A 65 8.84 -1.19 7.42
N ASP A 66 9.99 -0.55 7.42
CA ASP A 66 10.15 0.86 7.10
C ASP A 66 10.71 1.02 5.69
N MET A 67 9.84 1.38 4.75
CA MET A 67 10.13 1.56 3.32
C MET A 67 9.88 3.00 2.88
N ARG A 68 9.95 3.96 3.82
CA ARG A 68 9.78 5.38 3.51
C ARG A 68 10.85 5.85 2.53
N ASP A 69 10.45 6.74 1.63
CA ASP A 69 11.33 7.37 0.64
C ASP A 69 12.04 6.38 -0.32
N THR A 70 11.59 5.13 -0.40
CA THR A 70 12.17 4.12 -1.31
C THR A 70 11.91 4.44 -2.78
N PHE A 71 12.85 4.03 -3.65
CA PHE A 71 12.69 4.10 -5.10
C PHE A 71 12.57 2.68 -5.69
N MET A 72 11.33 2.29 -6.01
CA MET A 72 10.96 0.91 -6.33
C MET A 72 9.92 0.82 -7.47
N PRO A 73 10.14 1.47 -8.61
CA PRO A 73 9.25 1.30 -9.75
C PRO A 73 9.27 -0.15 -10.25
N PHE A 74 8.11 -0.63 -10.69
CA PHE A 74 7.91 -1.94 -11.32
C PHE A 74 8.27 -3.14 -10.44
N VAL A 75 8.12 -3.01 -9.13
CA VAL A 75 8.33 -4.10 -8.16
C VAL A 75 7.09 -4.97 -8.06
N ARG A 76 7.27 -6.25 -7.74
CA ARG A 76 6.16 -7.17 -7.44
C ARG A 76 6.07 -7.44 -5.94
N PHE A 77 4.89 -7.24 -5.37
CA PHE A 77 4.51 -7.46 -3.97
C PHE A 77 3.27 -8.36 -3.89
N ARG A 78 3.07 -9.29 -4.84
CA ARG A 78 1.81 -10.03 -4.93
C ARG A 78 1.61 -10.86 -3.68
N ASN A 79 0.45 -10.72 -3.05
CA ASN A 79 0.10 -11.43 -1.81
C ASN A 79 1.13 -11.24 -0.68
N ALA A 80 1.96 -10.19 -0.73
CA ALA A 80 2.89 -9.87 0.34
C ALA A 80 2.12 -9.43 1.60
N ASP A 81 2.63 -9.78 2.77
CA ASP A 81 2.13 -9.24 4.02
C ASP A 81 2.84 -7.90 4.27
N MET A 82 2.13 -6.79 4.09
CA MET A 82 2.64 -5.43 4.26
C MET A 82 1.85 -4.71 5.37
N ARG A 83 1.29 -5.45 6.33
CA ARG A 83 0.51 -4.87 7.43
C ARG A 83 1.36 -3.87 8.21
N CYS A 84 0.77 -2.70 8.48
CA CYS A 84 1.41 -1.63 9.23
C CYS A 84 2.78 -1.19 8.68
N ILE A 85 3.04 -1.41 7.39
CA ILE A 85 4.27 -0.93 6.73
C ILE A 85 4.31 0.60 6.73
N ALA A 86 5.50 1.19 6.86
CA ALA A 86 5.71 2.61 6.60
C ALA A 86 6.18 2.81 5.15
N PHE A 87 5.29 3.25 4.28
CA PHE A 87 5.47 3.39 2.83
C PHE A 87 5.40 4.86 2.37
N ASP A 88 5.49 5.80 3.31
CA ASP A 88 5.34 7.23 3.04
C ASP A 88 6.36 7.72 2.02
N ARG A 89 5.90 8.55 1.08
CA ARG A 89 6.69 9.17 0.00
C ARG A 89 7.45 8.19 -0.89
N ALA A 90 7.15 6.89 -0.80
CA ALA A 90 7.81 5.88 -1.58
C ALA A 90 7.36 5.92 -3.06
N ASN A 91 8.26 5.61 -3.98
CA ASN A 91 7.96 5.57 -5.42
C ASN A 91 7.81 4.14 -5.92
N ALA A 92 6.57 3.66 -5.97
CA ALA A 92 6.17 2.34 -6.47
C ALA A 92 5.36 2.44 -7.77
N ARG A 93 5.77 3.35 -8.66
CA ARG A 93 5.15 3.49 -9.98
C ARG A 93 5.11 2.15 -10.73
N GLY A 94 3.93 1.79 -11.22
CA GLY A 94 3.74 0.60 -12.04
C GLY A 94 4.03 -0.72 -11.32
N SER A 95 4.18 -0.69 -10.00
CA SER A 95 4.38 -1.90 -9.18
C SER A 95 3.09 -2.70 -9.06
N ASP A 96 3.23 -3.99 -8.77
CA ASP A 96 2.14 -4.95 -8.65
C ASP A 96 1.98 -5.39 -7.20
N LEU A 97 0.99 -4.81 -6.52
CA LEU A 97 0.57 -5.10 -5.15
C LEU A 97 -0.74 -5.91 -5.12
N SER A 98 -1.03 -6.68 -6.18
CA SER A 98 -2.27 -7.47 -6.24
C SER A 98 -2.36 -8.43 -5.06
N GLY A 99 -3.49 -8.39 -4.35
CA GLY A 99 -3.74 -9.23 -3.17
C GLY A 99 -2.83 -8.93 -1.95
N ALA A 100 -2.04 -7.86 -1.98
CA ALA A 100 -1.19 -7.50 -0.84
C ALA A 100 -2.04 -7.11 0.38
N ASN A 101 -1.56 -7.44 1.57
CA ASN A 101 -2.18 -7.02 2.82
C ASN A 101 -1.52 -5.73 3.32
N LEU A 102 -2.20 -4.60 3.18
CA LEU A 102 -1.76 -3.26 3.55
C LEU A 102 -2.58 -2.70 4.73
N VAL A 103 -3.21 -3.57 5.53
CA VAL A 103 -4.04 -3.15 6.66
C VAL A 103 -3.20 -2.29 7.62
N GLY A 104 -3.70 -1.09 7.93
CA GLY A 104 -3.05 -0.13 8.81
C GLY A 104 -1.73 0.45 8.27
N ALA A 105 -1.42 0.28 6.98
CA ALA A 105 -0.22 0.85 6.38
C ALA A 105 -0.22 2.38 6.41
N SER A 106 0.94 2.98 6.62
CA SER A 106 1.17 4.41 6.37
C SER A 106 1.66 4.56 4.94
N MET A 107 0.90 5.26 4.10
CA MET A 107 1.17 5.44 2.67
C MET A 107 1.03 6.91 2.28
N VAL A 108 1.38 7.81 3.20
CA VAL A 108 1.22 9.26 3.03
C VAL A 108 2.10 9.74 1.89
N GLU A 109 1.52 10.47 0.94
CA GLU A 109 2.21 10.97 -0.27
C GLU A 109 2.91 9.89 -1.10
N VAL A 110 2.50 8.60 -0.98
CA VAL A 110 3.07 7.52 -1.79
C VAL A 110 2.80 7.76 -3.28
N ALA A 111 3.77 7.45 -4.13
CA ALA A 111 3.61 7.49 -5.58
C ALA A 111 3.34 6.09 -6.15
N LEU A 112 2.08 5.83 -6.51
CA LEU A 112 1.58 4.60 -7.13
C LEU A 112 0.94 4.80 -8.53
N PRO A 113 1.41 5.73 -9.39
CA PRO A 113 0.78 5.92 -10.70
C PRO A 113 0.89 4.64 -11.52
N LYS A 114 -0.25 4.20 -12.08
CA LYS A 114 -0.39 2.96 -12.85
C LYS A 114 -0.02 1.67 -12.09
N ALA A 115 0.05 1.70 -10.76
CA ALA A 115 0.25 0.49 -9.97
C ALA A 115 -1.01 -0.41 -10.02
N THR A 116 -0.82 -1.71 -9.78
CA THR A 116 -1.92 -2.66 -9.62
C THR A 116 -2.07 -2.99 -8.15
N LEU A 117 -3.25 -2.75 -7.59
CA LEU A 117 -3.65 -3.08 -6.21
C LEU A 117 -4.95 -3.91 -6.21
N SER A 118 -5.22 -4.65 -7.28
CA SER A 118 -6.48 -5.38 -7.40
C SER A 118 -6.59 -6.45 -6.30
N GLY A 119 -7.71 -6.45 -5.58
CA GLY A 119 -7.94 -7.34 -4.44
C GLY A 119 -7.03 -7.11 -3.24
N ALA A 120 -6.26 -6.02 -3.18
CA ALA A 120 -5.46 -5.68 -2.01
C ALA A 120 -6.36 -5.25 -0.84
N ASP A 121 -5.91 -5.51 0.39
CA ASP A 121 -6.59 -5.06 1.60
C ASP A 121 -5.88 -3.85 2.20
N LEU A 122 -6.47 -2.67 2.05
CA LEU A 122 -5.99 -1.39 2.57
C LEU A 122 -6.81 -0.93 3.78
N GLY A 123 -7.43 -1.86 4.52
CA GLY A 123 -8.27 -1.54 5.67
C GLY A 123 -7.54 -0.64 6.68
N GLY A 124 -8.08 0.56 6.95
CA GLY A 124 -7.51 1.53 7.87
C GLY A 124 -6.16 2.15 7.44
N ALA A 125 -5.74 1.97 6.18
CA ALA A 125 -4.50 2.56 5.68
C ALA A 125 -4.62 4.09 5.54
N ASP A 126 -3.51 4.81 5.75
CA ASP A 126 -3.41 6.25 5.53
C ASP A 126 -2.77 6.55 4.17
N LEU A 127 -3.59 6.89 3.19
CA LEU A 127 -3.21 7.33 1.85
C LEU A 127 -3.36 8.85 1.67
N THR A 128 -3.24 9.64 2.75
CA THR A 128 -3.33 11.11 2.66
C THR A 128 -2.33 11.64 1.63
N GLY A 129 -2.84 12.39 0.64
CA GLY A 129 -2.03 12.96 -0.45
C GLY A 129 -1.42 11.95 -1.42
N ALA A 130 -1.84 10.68 -1.41
CA ALA A 130 -1.28 9.65 -2.30
C ALA A 130 -1.52 9.94 -3.79
N PHE A 131 -0.56 9.57 -4.64
CA PHE A 131 -0.64 9.71 -6.10
C PHE A 131 -1.01 8.37 -6.74
N LEU A 132 -2.29 8.18 -7.07
CA LEU A 132 -2.87 6.92 -7.56
C LEU A 132 -3.38 7.03 -9.01
N MET A 133 -2.86 7.99 -9.79
CA MET A 133 -3.36 8.25 -11.15
C MET A 133 -3.24 7.00 -12.04
N GLY A 134 -4.39 6.55 -12.55
CA GLY A 134 -4.50 5.33 -13.36
C GLY A 134 -4.19 4.03 -12.63
N ALA A 135 -4.14 4.02 -11.29
CA ALA A 135 -3.96 2.80 -10.51
C ALA A 135 -5.18 1.88 -10.64
N ASN A 136 -4.95 0.56 -10.55
CA ASN A 136 -6.01 -0.44 -10.57
C ASN A 136 -6.30 -0.94 -9.15
N LEU A 137 -7.35 -0.43 -8.52
CA LEU A 137 -7.87 -0.81 -7.20
C LEU A 137 -9.15 -1.66 -7.33
N ARG A 138 -9.32 -2.39 -8.44
CA ARG A 138 -10.49 -3.27 -8.63
C ARG A 138 -10.60 -4.26 -7.48
N ASP A 139 -11.80 -4.40 -6.92
CA ASP A 139 -12.13 -5.31 -5.82
C ASP A 139 -11.24 -5.14 -4.57
N ALA A 140 -10.56 -4.00 -4.41
CA ALA A 140 -9.76 -3.70 -3.24
C ALA A 140 -10.64 -3.34 -2.03
N SER A 141 -10.21 -3.72 -0.84
CA SER A 141 -10.78 -3.26 0.43
C SER A 141 -10.08 -1.96 0.84
N LEU A 142 -10.84 -0.88 1.00
CA LEU A 142 -10.42 0.43 1.50
C LEU A 142 -11.24 0.80 2.74
N VAL A 143 -11.72 -0.19 3.48
CA VAL A 143 -12.58 0.01 4.64
C VAL A 143 -11.86 0.85 5.68
N ASP A 144 -12.50 1.93 6.15
CA ASP A 144 -11.95 2.89 7.10
C ASP A 144 -10.61 3.55 6.67
N ALA A 145 -10.24 3.47 5.39
CA ALA A 145 -9.01 4.08 4.87
C ALA A 145 -9.13 5.62 4.78
N VAL A 146 -8.00 6.32 4.95
CA VAL A 146 -7.92 7.78 4.84
C VAL A 146 -7.31 8.13 3.49
N LEU A 147 -8.07 8.76 2.60
CA LEU A 147 -7.64 9.14 1.25
C LEU A 147 -7.69 10.65 1.03
N ARG A 148 -7.51 11.43 2.10
CA ARG A 148 -7.70 12.88 2.05
C ARG A 148 -6.71 13.52 1.08
N GLY A 149 -7.22 14.29 0.11
CA GLY A 149 -6.40 14.91 -0.92
C GLY A 149 -5.68 13.94 -1.89
N ALA A 150 -6.02 12.65 -1.90
CA ALA A 150 -5.40 11.69 -2.80
C ALA A 150 -5.82 11.95 -4.27
N ASP A 151 -4.89 11.77 -5.21
CA ASP A 151 -5.17 11.88 -6.65
C ASP A 151 -5.48 10.50 -7.24
N LEU A 152 -6.77 10.22 -7.43
CA LEU A 152 -7.32 9.00 -8.03
C LEU A 152 -7.72 9.23 -9.50
N THR A 153 -7.16 10.23 -10.18
CA THR A 153 -7.52 10.54 -11.57
C THR A 153 -7.35 9.32 -12.48
N GLY A 154 -8.43 8.88 -13.10
CA GLY A 154 -8.44 7.71 -13.99
C GLY A 154 -8.21 6.36 -13.30
N ALA A 155 -8.21 6.31 -11.95
CA ALA A 155 -8.07 5.05 -11.22
C ALA A 155 -9.30 4.13 -11.43
N VAL A 156 -9.08 2.82 -11.38
CA VAL A 156 -10.16 1.82 -11.49
C VAL A 156 -10.50 1.32 -10.09
N LEU A 157 -11.68 1.65 -9.59
CA LEU A 157 -12.19 1.21 -8.27
C LEU A 157 -13.45 0.35 -8.41
N SER A 158 -13.60 -0.34 -9.54
CA SER A 158 -14.81 -1.16 -9.76
C SER A 158 -14.83 -2.29 -8.73
N GLY A 159 -15.96 -2.45 -8.03
CA GLY A 159 -16.11 -3.44 -6.96
C GLY A 159 -15.33 -3.14 -5.66
N ALA A 160 -14.64 -2.00 -5.57
CA ALA A 160 -13.90 -1.65 -4.35
C ALA A 160 -14.85 -1.33 -3.18
N ASP A 161 -14.45 -1.71 -1.97
CA ASP A 161 -15.19 -1.38 -0.76
C ASP A 161 -14.57 -0.16 -0.08
N LEU A 162 -15.26 0.99 -0.14
CA LEU A 162 -14.84 2.25 0.49
C LEU A 162 -15.59 2.51 1.79
N SER A 163 -16.19 1.49 2.41
CA SER A 163 -16.99 1.67 3.62
C SER A 163 -16.21 2.38 4.72
N GLY A 164 -16.74 3.48 5.26
CA GLY A 164 -16.08 4.28 6.29
C GLY A 164 -14.87 5.09 5.83
N ALA A 165 -14.47 5.00 4.56
CA ALA A 165 -13.32 5.73 4.06
C ALA A 165 -13.55 7.25 4.03
N ASP A 166 -12.47 8.02 4.19
CA ASP A 166 -12.47 9.49 4.08
C ASP A 166 -11.79 9.94 2.78
N LEU A 167 -12.59 10.33 1.79
CA LEU A 167 -12.15 10.86 0.50
C LEU A 167 -12.14 12.40 0.48
N THR A 168 -12.22 13.10 1.61
CA THR A 168 -12.25 14.58 1.64
C THR A 168 -11.14 15.17 0.76
N ASP A 169 -11.47 16.11 -0.13
CA ASP A 169 -10.55 16.74 -1.08
C ASP A 169 -9.87 15.80 -2.11
N ALA A 170 -10.23 14.51 -2.17
CA ALA A 170 -9.67 13.59 -3.15
C ALA A 170 -10.14 13.89 -4.59
N ILE A 171 -9.28 13.62 -5.58
CA ILE A 171 -9.57 13.87 -6.99
C ILE A 171 -10.04 12.58 -7.65
N LEU A 172 -11.34 12.49 -7.98
CA LEU A 172 -11.96 11.31 -8.61
C LEU A 172 -12.23 11.48 -10.11
N GLN A 173 -11.59 12.45 -10.78
CA GLN A 173 -11.83 12.70 -12.21
C GLN A 173 -11.58 11.43 -13.04
N ALA A 174 -12.57 11.01 -13.82
CA ALA A 174 -12.52 9.80 -14.64
C ALA A 174 -12.24 8.49 -13.87
N ALA A 175 -12.42 8.48 -12.54
CA ALA A 175 -12.32 7.25 -11.75
C ALA A 175 -13.48 6.29 -12.07
N GLY A 176 -13.17 5.00 -12.24
CA GLY A 176 -14.15 3.97 -12.54
C GLY A 176 -14.74 3.34 -11.28
N LEU A 177 -15.89 3.83 -10.81
CA LEU A 177 -16.53 3.46 -9.53
C LEU A 177 -17.66 2.43 -9.67
N SER A 178 -17.74 1.71 -10.78
CA SER A 178 -18.83 0.76 -11.05
C SER A 178 -18.87 -0.35 -9.99
N GLY A 179 -19.98 -0.47 -9.26
CA GLY A 179 -20.14 -1.48 -8.21
C GLY A 179 -19.30 -1.24 -6.95
N ALA A 180 -18.68 -0.06 -6.80
CA ALA A 180 -18.04 0.31 -5.54
C ALA A 180 -19.08 0.48 -4.42
N VAL A 181 -18.68 0.12 -3.20
CA VAL A 181 -19.49 0.29 -1.98
C VAL A 181 -19.07 1.57 -1.27
N PHE A 182 -20.04 2.39 -0.85
CA PHE A 182 -19.82 3.67 -0.17
C PHE A 182 -20.53 3.74 1.19
N CYS A 183 -20.56 2.64 1.96
CA CYS A 183 -21.26 2.62 3.23
C CYS A 183 -20.59 3.58 4.23
N LYS A 184 -21.26 4.63 4.68
CA LYS A 184 -20.70 5.68 5.56
C LYS A 184 -19.40 6.33 5.04
N THR A 185 -19.21 6.40 3.73
CA THR A 185 -18.01 7.02 3.13
C THR A 185 -18.13 8.53 3.10
N VAL A 186 -17.09 9.27 3.48
CA VAL A 186 -17.02 10.72 3.29
C VAL A 186 -16.47 10.98 1.89
N MET A 187 -17.20 11.75 1.08
CA MET A 187 -16.87 12.06 -0.30
C MET A 187 -15.94 13.29 -0.42
N PRO A 188 -15.37 13.56 -1.61
CA PRO A 188 -14.48 14.71 -1.81
C PRO A 188 -15.01 16.08 -1.39
N ASP A 189 -16.31 16.30 -1.47
CA ASP A 189 -16.97 17.53 -1.04
C ASP A 189 -17.32 17.55 0.46
N GLY A 190 -16.93 16.51 1.21
CA GLY A 190 -17.24 16.31 2.62
C GLY A 190 -18.63 15.72 2.88
N ALA A 191 -19.43 15.45 1.86
CA ALA A 191 -20.74 14.81 2.05
C ALA A 191 -20.57 13.32 2.38
N MET A 192 -21.41 12.80 3.27
CA MET A 192 -21.47 11.36 3.54
C MET A 192 -22.34 10.66 2.50
N ARG A 193 -21.83 9.56 1.93
CA ARG A 193 -22.61 8.55 1.22
C ARG A 193 -22.83 7.32 2.09
N ASP A 194 -23.91 6.60 1.82
CA ASP A 194 -24.32 5.43 2.58
C ASP A 194 -25.05 4.43 1.67
N ASP A 195 -24.42 4.07 0.55
CA ASP A 195 -24.98 3.16 -0.45
C ASP A 195 -24.09 1.93 -0.69
N GLY A 196 -24.72 0.78 -0.97
CA GLY A 196 -24.04 -0.50 -1.15
C GLY A 196 -23.66 -1.23 0.15
N CYS A 197 -24.16 -0.77 1.31
CA CYS A 197 -23.93 -1.41 2.61
C CYS A 197 -24.36 -2.89 2.65
N PRO A 198 -23.65 -3.74 3.41
CA PRO A 198 -24.07 -5.13 3.69
C PRO A 198 -25.30 -5.24 4.59
#